data_AF-A0A936AMS9-F1
#
_entry.id   AF-A0A936AMS9-F1
#
_cell.length_a   1.000
_cell.length_b   1.000
_cell.length_c   1.000
_cell.angle_alpha   90.00
_cell.angle_beta   90.00
_cell.angle_gamma   90.00
#
_symmetry.space_group_name_H-M   'P 1'
#
loop_
_entity.id
_entity.type
_entity.pdbx_description
1 polymer ?
#
loop_
_entity_poly.entity_id
_entity_poly.type
_entity_poly.pdbx_seq_one_letter_code
_entity_poly.pdbx_strand_id
1 'polypeptide(L)'
;MLKQAEAESEPALSDLQMPPLTLTDEGEMKPGKWQAPDMVKPKGGIGVEQSIAGNRQIIDELFALKSRIDAVDLSDKKWNHPLLGDLNIYQWLVLFGEHEERHRVQIDEIKAAAGFPS
;
A
#
# COMPACT_ATOMS: atom_id res chain seq x y z
N MET A 1 13.11 3.98 -11.58
CA MET A 1 13.05 2.51 -11.62
C MET A 1 12.01 2.01 -12.61
N LEU A 2 10.74 2.47 -12.60
CA LEU A 2 9.82 2.17 -13.71
C LEU A 2 10.40 2.60 -15.07
N LYS A 3 10.89 3.85 -15.16
CA LYS A 3 11.64 4.35 -16.34
C LYS A 3 12.87 3.53 -16.72
N GLN A 4 13.49 2.87 -15.74
CA GLN A 4 14.68 2.05 -15.97
C GLN A 4 14.27 0.66 -16.47
N ALA A 5 13.25 0.04 -15.88
CA ALA A 5 12.68 -1.22 -16.33
C ALA A 5 12.07 -1.09 -17.75
N GLU A 6 11.39 0.02 -18.03
CA GLU A 6 10.92 0.39 -19.37
C GLU A 6 12.07 0.49 -20.39
N ALA A 7 13.27 0.89 -19.96
CA ALA A 7 14.45 0.95 -20.81
C ALA A 7 15.15 -0.41 -20.96
N GLU A 8 15.11 -1.26 -19.94
CA GLU A 8 15.68 -2.61 -19.91
C GLU A 8 14.88 -3.61 -20.79
N SER A 9 13.64 -3.26 -21.17
CA SER A 9 12.78 -3.95 -22.16
C SER A 9 12.42 -5.41 -21.84
N GLU A 10 12.45 -5.80 -20.56
CA GLU A 10 11.95 -7.11 -20.16
C GLU A 10 10.41 -7.14 -20.28
N PRO A 11 9.85 -8.07 -21.07
CA PRO A 11 8.41 -8.16 -21.25
C PRO A 11 7.74 -8.61 -19.95
N ALA A 12 6.49 -8.20 -19.75
CA ALA A 12 5.69 -8.65 -18.62
C ALA A 12 5.64 -10.20 -18.53
N LEU A 13 5.71 -10.72 -17.31
CA LEU A 13 5.53 -12.14 -17.05
C LEU A 13 4.11 -12.58 -17.41
N SER A 14 3.98 -13.71 -18.12
CA SER A 14 2.68 -14.31 -18.43
C SER A 14 1.98 -14.88 -17.19
N ASP A 15 2.75 -15.26 -16.16
CA ASP A 15 2.27 -15.75 -14.87
C ASP A 15 3.03 -15.04 -13.75
N LEU A 16 2.35 -14.11 -13.09
CA LEU A 16 2.91 -13.37 -11.95
C LEU A 16 2.92 -14.27 -10.71
N GLN A 17 3.99 -15.03 -10.53
CA GLN A 17 4.17 -15.85 -9.32
C GLN A 17 4.48 -14.94 -8.14
N MET A 18 3.43 -14.52 -7.45
CA MET A 18 3.51 -13.74 -6.22
C MET A 18 3.97 -14.66 -5.10
N PRO A 19 5.14 -14.41 -4.47
CA PRO A 19 5.45 -15.06 -3.21
C PRO A 19 4.35 -14.66 -2.21
N PRO A 20 3.88 -15.58 -1.36
CA PRO A 20 2.88 -15.26 -0.35
C PRO A 20 3.38 -14.06 0.46
N LEU A 21 2.58 -13.00 0.52
CA LEU A 21 2.79 -11.99 1.56
C LEU A 21 2.73 -12.73 2.89
N THR A 22 3.53 -12.35 3.88
CA THR A 22 3.37 -12.83 5.26
C THR A 22 2.12 -12.25 5.94
N LEU A 23 1.07 -11.96 5.16
CA LEU A 23 -0.31 -11.94 5.60
C LEU A 23 -0.78 -13.37 5.35
N THR A 24 -1.19 -14.08 6.40
CA THR A 24 -1.52 -15.50 6.27
C THR A 24 -2.56 -15.71 5.15
N ASP A 25 -2.68 -16.93 4.61
CA ASP A 25 -3.68 -17.24 3.56
C ASP A 25 -5.12 -16.93 4.01
N GLU A 26 -5.33 -16.69 5.31
CA GLU A 26 -6.58 -16.27 5.93
C GLU A 26 -6.73 -14.75 6.12
N GLY A 27 -5.71 -13.94 5.78
CA GLY A 27 -5.74 -12.48 5.90
C GLY A 27 -5.68 -11.95 7.34
N GLU A 28 -5.45 -12.81 8.34
CA GLU A 28 -5.52 -12.40 9.76
C GLU A 28 -4.15 -11.93 10.28
N MET A 29 -3.98 -10.61 10.39
CA MET A 29 -2.93 -10.01 11.20
C MET A 29 -3.23 -10.27 12.69
N LYS A 30 -2.27 -10.83 13.44
CA LYS A 30 -2.45 -11.05 14.88
C LYS A 30 -2.89 -9.76 15.59
N PRO A 31 -3.91 -9.80 16.47
CA PRO A 31 -4.35 -8.61 17.20
C PRO A 31 -3.22 -8.08 18.09
N GLY A 32 -2.92 -6.79 17.95
CA GLY A 32 -1.85 -6.11 18.67
C GLY A 32 -1.88 -4.61 18.44
N LYS A 33 -1.42 -3.83 19.43
CA LYS A 33 -1.23 -2.37 19.27
C LYS A 33 0.03 -2.13 18.44
N TRP A 34 -0.12 -2.05 17.13
CA TRP A 34 0.98 -1.71 16.23
C TRP A 34 1.28 -0.21 16.32
N GLN A 35 2.55 0.12 16.55
CA GLN A 35 3.03 1.51 16.51
C GLN A 35 3.58 1.79 15.12
N ALA A 36 3.08 2.85 14.49
CA ALA A 36 3.60 3.30 13.20
C ALA A 36 5.08 3.68 13.34
N PRO A 37 5.96 3.33 12.38
CA PRO A 37 7.34 3.82 12.34
C PRO A 37 7.39 5.36 12.29
N ASP A 38 8.42 5.97 12.89
CA ASP A 38 8.55 7.44 12.99
C ASP A 38 8.45 8.16 11.65
N MET A 39 8.91 7.54 10.57
CA MET A 39 8.89 8.11 9.23
C MET A 39 7.46 8.28 8.66
N VAL A 40 6.51 7.46 9.10
CA VAL A 40 5.10 7.47 8.65
C VAL A 40 4.11 7.87 9.75
N LYS A 41 4.59 8.25 10.94
CA LYS A 41 3.72 8.81 11.98
C LYS A 41 3.10 10.13 11.50
N PRO A 42 1.81 10.38 11.77
CA PRO A 42 1.19 11.69 11.52
C PRO A 42 1.95 12.78 12.27
N LYS A 43 2.48 13.77 11.55
CA LYS A 43 3.24 14.89 12.13
C LYS A 43 2.37 16.10 12.47
N GLY A 44 1.08 16.06 12.09
CA GLY A 44 0.19 17.22 12.17
C GLY A 44 0.54 18.29 11.14
N GLY A 45 -0.14 19.44 11.22
CA GLY A 45 0.12 20.61 10.36
C GLY A 45 -0.55 20.58 8.98
N ILE A 46 -1.27 19.51 8.64
CA ILE A 46 -2.07 19.38 7.41
C ILE A 46 -3.53 19.22 7.82
N GLY A 47 -4.42 19.98 7.18
CA GLY A 47 -5.86 19.89 7.44
C GLY A 47 -6.49 18.62 6.85
N VAL A 48 -7.57 18.12 7.46
CA VAL A 48 -8.24 16.88 7.05
C VAL A 48 -8.62 16.88 5.56
N GLU A 49 -9.24 17.97 5.08
CA GLU A 49 -9.61 18.11 3.66
C GLU A 49 -8.39 17.99 2.73
N GLN A 50 -7.28 18.61 3.13
CA GLN A 50 -6.04 18.56 2.36
C GLN A 50 -5.44 17.15 2.38
N SER A 51 -5.51 16.44 3.50
CA SER A 51 -5.10 15.03 3.59
C SER A 51 -5.93 14.13 2.69
N ILE A 52 -7.26 14.32 2.67
CA ILE A 52 -8.17 13.55 1.81
C ILE A 52 -7.88 13.83 0.33
N ALA A 53 -7.71 15.10 -0.04
CA ALA A 53 -7.37 15.49 -1.41
C ALA A 53 -6.03 14.88 -1.85
N GLY A 54 -5.02 14.91 -0.98
CA GLY A 54 -3.73 14.29 -1.22
C GLY A 54 -3.81 12.77 -1.40
N ASN A 55 -4.61 12.07 -0.58
CA ASN A 55 -4.79 10.63 -0.73
C ASN A 55 -5.44 10.27 -2.07
N ARG A 56 -6.47 11.01 -2.48
CA ARG A 56 -7.13 10.82 -3.79
C ARG A 56 -6.16 11.05 -4.94
N GLN A 57 -5.36 12.11 -4.88
CA GLN A 57 -4.36 12.39 -5.90
C GLN A 57 -3.34 11.25 -6.03
N ILE A 58 -2.84 10.71 -4.91
CA ILE A 58 -1.90 9.57 -4.93
C ILE A 58 -2.54 8.33 -5.56
N ILE A 59 -3.80 8.04 -5.25
CA ILE A 59 -4.54 6.93 -5.84
C ILE A 59 -4.70 7.13 -7.36
N ASP A 60 -5.10 8.32 -7.80
CA ASP A 60 -5.26 8.64 -9.23
C ASP A 60 -3.93 8.51 -9.99
N GLU A 61 -2.85 9.03 -9.42
CA GLU A 61 -1.49 8.90 -9.97
C GLU A 61 -1.06 7.44 -10.06
N LEU A 62 -1.38 6.61 -9.06
CA LEU A 62 -1.08 5.18 -9.08
C LEU A 62 -1.85 4.46 -10.17
N PHE A 63 -3.15 4.75 -10.35
CA PHE A 63 -3.95 4.19 -11.43
C PHE A 63 -3.45 4.62 -12.82
N ALA A 64 -2.98 5.86 -12.97
CA ALA A 64 -2.38 6.34 -14.20
C ALA A 64 -1.09 5.58 -14.59
N LEU A 65 -0.43 4.93 -13.63
CA LEU A 65 0.76 4.09 -13.88
C LEU A 65 0.42 2.64 -14.25
N LYS A 66 -0.84 2.21 -14.11
CA LYS A 66 -1.23 0.79 -14.25
C LYS A 66 -0.76 0.18 -15.57
N SER A 67 -1.07 0.80 -16.70
CA SER A 67 -0.70 0.26 -18.02
C SER A 67 0.80 0.15 -18.24
N ARG A 68 1.58 1.00 -17.57
CA ARG A 68 3.05 0.99 -17.63
C ARG A 68 3.63 -0.11 -16.75
N ILE A 69 3.05 -0.31 -15.57
CA ILE A 69 3.41 -1.40 -14.65
C ILE A 69 3.09 -2.76 -15.28
N ASP A 70 1.94 -2.89 -15.95
CA ASP A 70 1.52 -4.11 -16.63
C ASP A 70 2.37 -4.45 -17.87
N ALA A 71 3.13 -3.49 -18.40
CA ALA A 71 3.90 -3.65 -19.63
C ALA A 71 5.31 -4.22 -19.42
N VAL A 72 5.82 -4.23 -18.18
CA VAL A 72 7.20 -4.63 -17.86
C VAL A 72 7.24 -5.57 -16.67
N ASP A 73 8.23 -6.47 -16.65
CA ASP A 73 8.51 -7.26 -15.44
C ASP A 73 9.18 -6.39 -14.36
N LEU A 74 8.56 -6.37 -13.18
CA LEU A 74 9.05 -5.65 -12.01
C LEU A 74 9.23 -6.58 -10.80
N SER A 75 9.20 -7.90 -11.01
CA SER A 75 9.27 -8.92 -9.95
C SER A 75 10.56 -8.84 -9.13
N ASP A 76 11.67 -8.43 -9.76
CA ASP A 76 12.97 -8.23 -9.11
C ASP A 76 13.18 -6.82 -8.54
N LYS A 77 12.27 -5.88 -8.81
CA LYS A 77 12.36 -4.53 -8.23
C LYS A 77 11.75 -4.57 -6.82
N LYS A 78 12.61 -4.71 -5.81
CA LYS A 78 12.25 -4.91 -4.39
C LYS A 78 12.61 -3.71 -3.51
N TRP A 79 11.79 -3.47 -2.50
CA TRP A 79 12.03 -2.49 -1.44
C TRP A 79 11.66 -3.04 -0.07
N ASN A 80 12.44 -2.67 0.93
CA ASN A 80 12.26 -3.11 2.29
C ASN A 80 11.06 -2.41 2.96
N HIS A 81 10.07 -3.19 3.38
CA HIS A 81 9.01 -2.76 4.29
C HIS A 81 9.46 -2.98 5.74
N PRO A 82 9.31 -1.99 6.64
CA PRO A 82 9.85 -2.03 8.01
C PRO A 82 9.44 -3.25 8.86
N LEU A 83 8.29 -3.87 8.54
CA LEU A 83 7.78 -5.05 9.24
C LEU A 83 7.77 -6.33 8.39
N LEU A 84 7.66 -6.20 7.07
CA LEU A 84 7.40 -7.34 6.17
C LEU A 84 8.63 -7.75 5.35
N GLY A 85 9.75 -7.03 5.50
CA GLY A 85 10.97 -7.31 4.74
C GLY A 85 10.85 -6.85 3.28
N ASP A 86 11.64 -7.46 2.40
CA ASP A 86 11.71 -7.04 1.00
C ASP A 86 10.47 -7.47 0.22
N LEU A 87 9.76 -6.50 -0.34
CA LEU A 87 8.58 -6.70 -1.16
C LEU A 87 8.85 -6.17 -2.58
N ASN A 88 8.41 -6.90 -3.60
CA ASN A 88 8.40 -6.40 -4.98
C ASN A 88 7.25 -5.41 -5.21
N ILE A 89 7.23 -4.73 -6.36
CA ILE A 89 6.21 -3.70 -6.63
C ILE A 89 4.78 -4.23 -6.50
N TYR A 90 4.52 -5.44 -6.96
CA TYR A 90 3.18 -6.03 -6.96
C TYR A 90 2.74 -6.33 -5.53
N GLN A 91 3.67 -6.80 -4.68
CA GLN A 91 3.41 -7.04 -3.27
C GLN A 91 3.16 -5.72 -2.52
N TRP A 92 3.87 -4.66 -2.88
CA TRP A 92 3.61 -3.30 -2.38
C TRP A 92 2.22 -2.77 -2.79
N LEU A 93 1.77 -3.04 -4.02
CA LEU A 93 0.44 -2.63 -4.48
C LEU A 93 -0.68 -3.36 -3.72
N VAL A 94 -0.52 -4.67 -3.49
CA VAL A 94 -1.45 -5.44 -2.65
C VAL A 94 -1.45 -4.90 -1.22
N LEU A 95 -0.26 -4.72 -0.63
CA LEU A 95 -0.13 -4.19 0.73
C LEU A 95 -0.80 -2.80 0.86
N PHE A 96 -0.63 -1.93 -0.14
CA PHE A 96 -1.25 -0.61 -0.15
C PHE A 96 -2.78 -0.71 -0.04
N GLY A 97 -3.42 -1.52 -0.88
CA GLY A 97 -4.87 -1.71 -0.85
C GLY A 97 -5.39 -2.27 0.48
N GLU A 98 -4.76 -3.34 0.98
CA GLU A 98 -5.13 -3.95 2.27
C GLU A 98 -4.92 -2.98 3.45
N HIS A 99 -3.87 -2.15 3.38
CA HIS A 99 -3.57 -1.17 4.41
C HIS A 99 -4.59 -0.02 4.45
N GLU A 100 -5.06 0.44 3.29
CA GLU A 100 -6.14 1.43 3.19
C GLU A 100 -7.46 0.87 3.74
N GLU A 101 -7.83 -0.35 3.39
CA GLU A 101 -9.06 -0.99 3.89
C GLU A 101 -9.04 -1.14 5.41
N ARG A 102 -7.89 -1.57 5.97
CA ARG A 102 -7.72 -1.61 7.43
C ARG A 102 -7.95 -0.24 8.08
N HIS A 103 -7.46 0.84 7.47
CA HIS A 103 -7.69 2.19 8.00
C HIS A 103 -9.15 2.63 7.87
N ARG A 104 -9.84 2.26 6.79
CA ARG A 104 -11.28 2.50 6.62
C ARG A 104 -12.07 1.83 7.75
N VAL A 105 -11.78 0.56 8.06
CA VAL A 105 -12.40 -0.18 9.17
C VAL A 105 -12.12 0.48 10.52
N GLN A 106 -10.88 0.90 10.78
CA GLN A 106 -10.53 1.62 12.02
C GLN A 106 -11.31 2.93 12.19
N ILE A 107 -11.54 3.67 11.10
CA ILE A 107 -12.37 4.88 11.13
C ILE A 107 -13.82 4.53 11.48
N ASP A 108 -14.37 3.46 10.91
CA ASP A 108 -15.72 3.02 11.23
C ASP A 108 -15.86 2.56 12.69
N GLU A 109 -14.86 1.85 13.22
CA GLU A 109 -14.80 1.47 14.64
C GLU A 109 -14.79 2.68 15.56
N ILE A 110 -13.99 3.71 15.24
CA ILE A 110 -13.95 4.96 16.01
C ILE A 110 -15.31 5.67 15.96
N LYS A 111 -15.95 5.73 14.79
CA LYS A 111 -17.26 6.36 14.63
C LYS A 111 -18.37 5.61 15.37
N ALA A 112 -18.25 4.30 15.52
CA ALA A 112 -19.18 3.47 16.28
C ALA A 112 -18.92 3.47 17.80
N ALA A 113 -17.77 4.00 18.24
CA ALA A 113 -17.39 3.99 19.65
C ALA A 113 -18.29 4.92 20.50
N ALA A 114 -18.58 4.49 21.72
CA ALA A 114 -19.34 5.29 22.67
C ALA A 114 -18.64 6.64 22.94
N GLY A 115 -19.38 7.74 22.79
CA GLY A 115 -18.87 9.10 22.98
C GLY A 115 -18.30 9.75 21.71
N PHE A 116 -18.33 9.07 20.55
CA PHE A 116 -18.05 9.74 19.28
C PHE A 116 -19.18 10.75 18.96
N PRO A 117 -18.85 12.00 18.54
CA PRO A 117 -19.87 12.99 18.20
C PRO A 117 -20.80 12.54 17.06
N SER A 118 -22.10 12.81 17.22
CA SER A 118 -23.13 12.58 16.19
C SER A 118 -23.08 13.61 15.07
#